data_AF-A0A3B0X345-F1
#
_entry.id   AF-A0A3B0X345-F1
#
_cell.length_a   1.000
_cell.length_b   1.000
_cell.length_c   1.000
_cell.angle_alpha   90.00
_cell.angle_beta   90.00
_cell.angle_gamma   90.00
#
_symmetry.space_group_name_H-M   'P 1'
#
loop_
_entity.id
_entity.type
_entity.pdbx_description
1 polymer ?
#
loop_
_entity_poly.entity_id
_entity_poly.type
_entity_poly.pdbx_seq_one_letter_code
_entity_poly.pdbx_strand_id
1 'polypeptide(L)'
;MHIIKRRSKGSAIFSSILISSLMLLGLVSCGDEGEGSDTQPPANIAPVANAGADQNITIGSFVTLDGSNSSDANGDSLSFSWSFVSVPSGSAAEIINVNVANPTFTANLDGIYTVQLIVNDGIADSSVDTVSIVITTAVSDNFDGDGALLGYTTSRATALPDVSRVAGRYRANLVNNAANVTLFFNDSQGRLDAKLVTFPFEYIARNIGIGTQGDSQTAPPFVNAPFTLSGIQIHVTNPNDRNYAQVVVGHSGSIGFTVEGKNTVNAISVFDTAGANVLPAGRADLRVVGNANQTLTVYWQVPNPLPGVQADNWTLYSGTMNFGSGNLPGVAPTFGNTAYIGLITYAFGTNGIPFVGTCDSVELVGE
;
A
#
# COMPACT_ATOMS: atom_id res chain seq x y z
N MET A 1 -11.59 27.81 -44.50
CA MET A 1 -10.49 27.98 -43.53
C MET A 1 -9.60 26.74 -43.68
N HIS A 2 -8.54 26.78 -44.49
CA HIS A 2 -7.15 27.00 -44.05
C HIS A 2 -6.78 26.07 -42.86
N ILE A 3 -5.72 25.23 -42.82
CA ILE A 3 -4.46 25.16 -43.56
C ILE A 3 -3.67 23.90 -43.06
N ILE A 4 -3.05 23.11 -43.97
CA ILE A 4 -1.62 22.63 -44.02
C ILE A 4 -1.11 21.63 -42.91
N LYS A 5 -0.23 20.61 -43.11
CA LYS A 5 0.93 20.40 -44.03
C LYS A 5 1.26 18.90 -44.27
N ARG A 6 1.84 18.64 -45.45
CA ARG A 6 2.50 17.42 -45.93
C ARG A 6 3.90 17.19 -45.29
N ARG A 7 4.39 15.93 -45.27
CA ARG A 7 5.57 15.43 -46.04
C ARG A 7 5.94 13.98 -45.67
N SER A 8 6.24 13.16 -46.68
CA SER A 8 7.09 11.96 -46.58
C SER A 8 7.62 11.62 -47.98
N LYS A 9 8.95 11.53 -48.15
CA LYS A 9 9.63 10.90 -49.30
C LYS A 9 11.13 10.68 -49.03
N GLY A 10 11.64 9.55 -49.54
CA GLY A 10 13.06 9.19 -49.78
C GLY A 10 13.43 7.89 -49.05
N SER A 11 13.58 6.69 -49.64
CA SER A 11 14.19 6.15 -50.88
C SER A 11 15.69 5.83 -50.78
N ALA A 12 16.05 4.71 -51.42
CA ALA A 12 17.13 3.75 -51.18
C ALA A 12 18.49 3.99 -51.90
N ILE A 13 19.57 3.42 -51.30
CA ILE A 13 20.72 2.60 -51.80
C ILE A 13 21.66 3.12 -52.94
N PHE A 14 22.99 2.97 -52.75
CA PHE A 14 24.09 2.46 -53.65
C PHE A 14 25.47 2.99 -53.14
N SER A 15 26.39 2.20 -52.57
CA SER A 15 27.48 1.34 -53.12
C SER A 15 28.76 2.04 -53.66
N SER A 16 29.89 1.79 -52.96
CA SER A 16 31.27 1.41 -53.42
C SER A 16 32.30 2.35 -54.15
N ILE A 17 33.52 2.43 -53.56
CA ILE A 17 34.89 2.12 -54.10
C ILE A 17 35.84 3.23 -54.71
N LEU A 18 36.96 3.46 -53.98
CA LEU A 18 38.43 3.56 -54.31
C LEU A 18 39.17 4.75 -55.03
N ILE A 19 40.35 5.07 -54.45
CA ILE A 19 41.72 5.30 -55.05
C ILE A 19 42.45 6.66 -54.78
N SER A 20 43.57 6.51 -54.04
CA SER A 20 44.93 7.10 -54.07
C SER A 20 45.21 8.62 -54.13
N SER A 21 46.18 9.09 -53.34
CA SER A 21 47.52 9.40 -53.89
C SER A 21 48.62 9.58 -52.82
N LEU A 22 49.85 9.45 -53.30
CA LEU A 22 51.15 9.15 -52.67
C LEU A 22 51.99 10.42 -52.48
N MET A 23 52.81 10.52 -51.42
CA MET A 23 54.14 11.15 -51.52
C MET A 23 55.10 10.71 -50.41
N LEU A 24 56.32 10.39 -50.84
CA LEU A 24 57.45 9.85 -50.10
C LEU A 24 58.56 10.91 -50.07
N LEU A 25 59.24 11.11 -48.94
CA LEU A 25 60.61 11.66 -48.91
C LEU A 25 61.34 11.09 -47.67
N GLY A 26 62.46 10.42 -47.87
CA GLY A 26 63.27 9.81 -46.81
C GLY A 26 64.45 10.67 -46.38
N LEU A 27 64.97 10.41 -45.17
CA LEU A 27 66.33 10.72 -44.72
C LEU A 27 66.77 9.65 -43.70
N VAL A 28 68.07 9.39 -43.67
CA VAL A 28 68.73 8.20 -43.09
C VAL A 28 69.38 8.51 -41.73
N SER A 29 69.24 7.53 -40.82
CA SER A 29 70.13 7.08 -39.71
C SER A 29 70.55 8.05 -38.59
N CYS A 30 70.22 7.67 -37.35
CA CYS A 30 71.22 7.29 -36.35
C CYS A 30 70.53 6.41 -35.29
N GLY A 31 71.16 5.31 -34.88
CA GLY A 31 70.64 4.42 -33.86
C GLY A 31 70.65 5.07 -32.48
N ASP A 32 69.55 4.88 -31.76
CA ASP A 32 69.53 4.87 -30.30
C ASP A 32 68.65 3.68 -29.90
N GLU A 33 69.26 2.69 -29.26
CA GLU A 33 68.55 1.55 -28.67
C GLU A 33 67.88 2.06 -27.39
N GLY A 34 66.75 2.74 -27.56
CA GLY A 34 65.85 3.12 -26.48
C GLY A 34 64.88 1.99 -26.21
N GLU A 35 65.09 1.35 -25.06
CA GLU A 35 64.32 0.25 -24.47
C GLU A 35 62.85 0.19 -24.90
N GLY A 36 62.42 -0.98 -25.36
CA GLY A 36 61.01 -1.28 -25.51
C GLY A 36 60.31 -1.03 -24.17
N SER A 37 59.56 0.06 -24.09
CA SER A 37 58.58 0.26 -23.03
C SER A 37 57.55 -0.84 -23.21
N ASP A 38 57.77 -1.95 -22.51
CA ASP A 38 56.78 -2.97 -22.22
C ASP A 38 55.66 -2.28 -21.42
N THR A 39 54.74 -1.62 -22.13
CA THR A 39 53.50 -1.11 -21.53
C THR A 39 52.60 -2.31 -21.30
N GLN A 40 52.94 -3.12 -20.31
CA GLN A 40 52.04 -4.12 -19.78
C GLN A 40 50.70 -3.40 -19.50
N PRO A 41 49.55 -3.92 -19.98
CA PRO A 41 48.27 -3.31 -19.68
C PRO A 41 48.14 -3.12 -18.15
N PRO A 42 47.51 -2.02 -17.69
CA PRO A 42 47.38 -1.76 -16.26
C PRO A 42 46.82 -3.00 -15.56
N ALA A 43 47.40 -3.35 -14.42
CA ALA A 43 46.98 -4.52 -13.67
C ALA A 43 45.49 -4.39 -13.28
N ASN A 44 44.76 -5.50 -13.39
CA ASN A 44 43.35 -5.54 -13.05
C ASN A 44 43.13 -5.28 -11.55
N ILE A 45 42.11 -4.49 -11.21
CA ILE A 45 41.63 -4.27 -9.85
C ILE A 45 40.24 -4.87 -9.77
N ALA A 46 40.03 -5.83 -8.87
CA ALA A 46 38.72 -6.48 -8.72
C ALA A 46 37.60 -5.45 -8.47
N PRO A 47 36.40 -5.68 -9.02
CA PRO A 47 35.30 -4.73 -8.92
C PRO A 47 34.69 -4.71 -7.51
N VAL A 48 33.87 -3.71 -7.23
CA VAL A 48 33.17 -3.52 -5.96
C VAL A 48 31.66 -3.68 -6.19
N ALA A 49 31.08 -4.70 -5.56
CA ALA A 49 29.63 -4.89 -5.54
C ALA A 49 28.94 -3.90 -4.60
N ASN A 50 27.75 -3.46 -4.98
CA ASN A 50 26.81 -2.73 -4.12
C ASN A 50 25.41 -3.31 -4.33
N ALA A 51 24.87 -4.00 -3.33
CA ALA A 51 23.59 -4.71 -3.38
C ALA A 51 22.37 -3.80 -3.10
N GLY A 52 22.60 -2.51 -2.81
CA GLY A 52 21.56 -1.53 -2.48
C GLY A 52 21.22 -1.47 -1.00
N ALA A 53 20.17 -0.70 -0.66
CA ALA A 53 19.70 -0.55 0.71
C ALA A 53 18.71 -1.64 1.12
N ASP A 54 18.67 -1.94 2.42
CA ASP A 54 17.69 -2.85 3.03
C ASP A 54 16.25 -2.42 2.73
N GLN A 55 15.35 -3.40 2.59
CA GLN A 55 13.96 -3.17 2.19
C GLN A 55 12.98 -3.76 3.22
N ASN A 56 11.84 -3.10 3.39
CA ASN A 56 10.69 -3.61 4.14
C ASN A 56 9.50 -3.70 3.17
N ILE A 57 9.04 -4.92 2.89
CA ILE A 57 8.09 -5.21 1.82
C ILE A 57 6.99 -6.15 2.33
N THR A 58 5.76 -5.94 1.87
CA THR A 58 4.64 -6.84 2.20
C THR A 58 4.71 -8.13 1.40
N ILE A 59 4.41 -9.27 2.03
CA ILE A 59 4.35 -10.59 1.39
C ILE A 59 3.54 -10.56 0.08
N GLY A 60 4.00 -11.29 -0.94
CA GLY A 60 3.35 -11.35 -2.25
C GLY A 60 3.61 -10.15 -3.18
N SER A 61 4.24 -9.07 -2.69
CA SER A 61 4.70 -7.97 -3.55
C SER A 61 5.97 -8.36 -4.33
N PHE A 62 6.20 -7.69 -5.46
CA PHE A 62 7.47 -7.80 -6.18
C PHE A 62 8.57 -7.07 -5.42
N VAL A 63 9.66 -7.77 -5.15
CA VAL A 63 10.90 -7.19 -4.64
C VAL A 63 11.81 -6.91 -5.84
N THR A 64 12.32 -5.69 -5.94
CA THR A 64 13.32 -5.30 -6.95
C THR A 64 14.63 -5.03 -6.24
N LEU A 65 15.69 -5.73 -6.63
CA LEU A 65 17.04 -5.51 -6.13
C LEU A 65 17.75 -4.48 -7.04
N ASP A 66 18.73 -3.76 -6.51
CA ASP A 66 19.43 -2.71 -7.27
C ASP A 66 20.94 -2.80 -7.07
N GLY A 67 21.60 -3.36 -8.09
CA GLY A 67 23.06 -3.48 -8.17
C GLY A 67 23.73 -2.32 -8.90
N SER A 68 22.98 -1.32 -9.36
CA SER A 68 23.46 -0.32 -10.34
C SER A 68 24.57 0.60 -9.82
N ASN A 69 24.76 0.66 -8.50
CA ASN A 69 25.85 1.41 -7.85
C ASN A 69 27.15 0.58 -7.71
N SER A 70 27.21 -0.63 -8.26
CA SER A 70 28.45 -1.41 -8.35
C SER A 70 29.44 -0.73 -9.29
N SER A 71 30.74 -0.89 -9.04
CA SER A 71 31.77 -0.13 -9.76
C SER A 71 33.01 -0.95 -10.05
N ASP A 72 33.69 -0.59 -11.14
CA ASP A 72 35.01 -1.09 -11.50
C ASP A 72 35.99 0.08 -11.62
N ALA A 73 37.20 -0.06 -11.07
CA ALA A 73 38.18 1.01 -11.04
C ALA A 73 38.93 1.18 -12.37
N ASN A 74 38.97 0.12 -13.19
CA ASN A 74 39.55 0.10 -14.52
C ASN A 74 38.55 0.59 -15.58
N GLY A 75 37.26 0.67 -15.25
CA GLY A 75 36.17 1.09 -16.13
C GLY A 75 35.60 -0.07 -16.96
N ASP A 76 35.88 -1.30 -16.57
CA ASP A 76 35.44 -2.51 -17.26
C ASP A 76 33.92 -2.75 -17.08
N SER A 77 33.34 -3.48 -18.02
CA SER A 77 31.91 -3.79 -17.98
C SER A 77 31.62 -4.87 -16.94
N LEU A 78 30.60 -4.63 -16.11
CA LEU A 78 30.23 -5.55 -15.05
C LEU A 78 29.14 -6.53 -15.47
N SER A 79 29.36 -7.80 -15.13
CA SER A 79 28.33 -8.82 -15.04
C SER A 79 27.90 -9.01 -13.58
N PHE A 80 26.64 -9.42 -13.38
CA PHE A 80 26.03 -9.53 -12.06
C PHE A 80 25.72 -10.99 -11.76
N SER A 81 25.79 -11.38 -10.49
CA SER A 81 25.38 -12.69 -10.01
C SER A 81 24.69 -12.56 -8.67
N TRP A 82 23.36 -12.68 -8.69
CA TRP A 82 22.50 -12.61 -7.50
C TRP A 82 22.14 -14.00 -6.99
N SER A 83 22.16 -14.18 -5.66
CA SER A 83 21.74 -15.43 -5.02
C SER A 83 21.23 -15.21 -3.60
N PHE A 84 20.38 -16.12 -3.11
CA PHE A 84 19.98 -16.12 -1.70
C PHE A 84 21.09 -16.69 -0.83
N VAL A 85 21.42 -15.97 0.25
CA VAL A 85 22.21 -16.50 1.38
C VAL A 85 21.30 -17.28 2.31
N SER A 86 20.12 -16.72 2.60
CA SER A 86 19.10 -17.35 3.42
C SER A 86 17.71 -16.90 3.00
N VAL A 87 16.76 -17.82 3.17
CA VAL A 87 15.32 -17.58 3.01
C VAL A 87 14.60 -18.18 4.21
N PRO A 88 13.37 -17.75 4.52
CA PRO A 88 12.54 -18.40 5.53
C PRO A 88 12.39 -19.90 5.26
N SER A 89 12.36 -20.71 6.32
CA SER A 89 12.23 -22.18 6.20
C SER A 89 10.94 -22.55 5.47
N GLY A 90 11.05 -23.30 4.38
CA GLY A 90 9.92 -23.67 3.52
C GLY A 90 9.57 -22.66 2.43
N SER A 91 10.32 -21.56 2.32
CA SER A 91 10.19 -20.63 1.19
C SER A 91 10.62 -21.31 -0.11
N ALA A 92 9.90 -21.00 -1.18
CA ALA A 92 10.19 -21.45 -2.54
C ALA A 92 10.49 -20.26 -3.47
N ALA A 93 10.91 -19.12 -2.89
CA ALA A 93 11.23 -17.92 -3.64
C ALA A 93 12.45 -18.15 -4.54
N GLU A 94 12.37 -17.65 -5.77
CA GLU A 94 13.46 -17.69 -6.75
C GLU A 94 13.71 -16.29 -7.30
N ILE A 95 14.99 -15.92 -7.43
CA ILE A 95 15.38 -14.66 -8.07
C ILE A 95 15.30 -14.84 -9.58
N ILE A 96 14.52 -13.97 -10.22
CA ILE A 96 14.31 -13.93 -11.66
C ILE A 96 15.36 -12.99 -12.27
N ASN A 97 15.99 -13.43 -13.36
CA ASN A 97 17.04 -12.69 -14.07
C ASN A 97 18.28 -12.39 -13.21
N VAL A 98 18.81 -13.38 -12.49
CA VAL A 98 19.97 -13.26 -11.58
C VAL A 98 21.24 -12.61 -12.16
N ASN A 99 21.32 -12.40 -13.47
CA ASN A 99 22.49 -11.85 -14.14
C ASN A 99 22.34 -10.39 -14.61
N VAL A 100 21.28 -9.68 -14.20
CA VAL A 100 21.07 -8.26 -14.53
C VAL A 100 21.30 -7.37 -13.31
N ALA A 101 21.46 -6.06 -13.53
CA ALA A 101 21.65 -5.08 -12.46
C ALA A 101 20.41 -4.95 -11.55
N ASN A 102 19.19 -5.14 -12.10
CA ASN A 102 17.92 -4.98 -11.37
C ASN A 102 17.05 -6.24 -11.47
N PRO A 103 17.44 -7.37 -10.85
CA PRO A 103 16.61 -8.57 -10.85
C PRO A 103 15.41 -8.40 -9.91
N THR A 104 14.47 -9.33 -10.00
CA THR A 104 13.28 -9.31 -9.14
C THR A 104 12.99 -10.68 -8.55
N PHE A 105 12.26 -10.73 -7.45
CA PHE A 105 11.64 -11.97 -6.96
C PHE A 105 10.32 -11.66 -6.27
N THR A 106 9.54 -12.70 -6.02
CA THR A 106 8.32 -12.62 -5.20
C THR A 106 8.55 -13.44 -3.93
N ALA A 107 8.45 -12.79 -2.78
CA ALA A 107 8.51 -13.47 -1.49
C ALA A 107 7.20 -14.22 -1.24
N ASN A 108 7.30 -15.51 -0.90
CA ASN A 108 6.14 -16.38 -0.69
C ASN A 108 5.87 -16.71 0.79
N LEU A 109 6.77 -16.30 1.68
CA LEU A 109 6.65 -16.40 3.14
C LEU A 109 7.12 -15.10 3.79
N ASP A 110 6.62 -14.80 4.97
CA ASP A 110 7.15 -13.76 5.83
C ASP A 110 8.47 -14.17 6.49
N GLY A 111 9.19 -13.15 6.96
CA GLY A 111 10.51 -13.28 7.56
C GLY A 111 11.59 -12.56 6.76
N ILE A 112 12.84 -12.84 7.10
CA ILE A 112 14.00 -12.17 6.53
C ILE A 112 14.56 -13.00 5.38
N TYR A 113 14.74 -12.36 4.23
CA TYR A 113 15.48 -12.88 3.10
C TYR A 113 16.81 -12.11 3.02
N THR A 114 17.93 -12.83 3.08
CA THR A 114 19.25 -12.23 2.87
C THR A 114 19.71 -12.58 1.47
N VAL A 115 19.88 -11.56 0.64
CA VAL A 115 20.33 -11.70 -0.75
C VAL A 115 21.75 -11.19 -0.87
N GLN A 116 22.58 -11.87 -1.66
CA GLN A 116 23.94 -11.44 -1.96
C GLN A 116 24.11 -11.10 -3.44
N LEU A 117 25.03 -10.16 -3.70
CA LEU A 117 25.53 -9.77 -5.01
C LEU A 117 27.04 -10.03 -5.09
N ILE A 118 27.46 -10.64 -6.19
CA ILE A 118 28.84 -10.64 -6.69
C ILE A 118 28.81 -10.02 -8.08
N VAL A 119 29.76 -9.12 -8.37
CA VAL A 119 29.96 -8.59 -9.72
C VAL A 119 31.31 -9.03 -10.28
N ASN A 120 31.40 -9.19 -11.59
CA ASN A 120 32.61 -9.64 -12.29
C ASN A 120 32.88 -8.75 -13.50
N ASP A 121 34.13 -8.33 -13.65
CA ASP A 121 34.65 -7.40 -14.68
C ASP A 121 35.12 -8.12 -15.98
N GLY A 122 34.96 -9.44 -16.05
CA GLY A 122 35.49 -10.32 -17.10
C GLY A 122 36.83 -10.99 -16.75
N ILE A 123 37.45 -10.62 -15.63
CA ILE A 123 38.76 -11.10 -15.17
C ILE A 123 38.68 -11.62 -13.72
N ALA A 124 38.05 -10.88 -12.81
CA ALA A 124 37.98 -11.17 -11.38
C ALA A 124 36.58 -10.92 -10.79
N ASP A 125 36.26 -11.69 -9.76
CA ASP A 125 35.05 -11.50 -8.95
C ASP A 125 35.27 -10.46 -7.85
N SER A 126 34.23 -9.71 -7.52
CA SER A 126 34.20 -8.83 -6.35
C SER A 126 34.16 -9.62 -5.05
N SER A 127 34.44 -8.93 -3.93
CA SER A 127 33.90 -9.36 -2.64
C SER A 127 32.38 -9.35 -2.65
N VAL A 128 31.77 -10.20 -1.82
CA VAL A 128 30.32 -10.27 -1.65
C VAL A 128 29.79 -9.02 -0.97
N ASP A 129 28.66 -8.49 -1.46
CA ASP A 129 27.82 -7.53 -0.74
C ASP A 129 26.41 -8.09 -0.52
N THR A 130 25.74 -7.71 0.56
CA THR A 130 24.44 -8.29 0.97
C THR A 130 23.39 -7.23 1.27
N VAL A 131 22.14 -7.56 0.96
CA VAL A 131 20.96 -6.74 1.31
C VAL A 131 19.94 -7.58 2.09
N SER A 132 19.35 -6.98 3.12
CA SER A 132 18.31 -7.58 3.95
C SER A 132 16.92 -7.13 3.49
N ILE A 133 16.06 -8.09 3.16
CA ILE A 133 14.67 -7.85 2.78
C ILE A 133 13.78 -8.42 3.89
N VAL A 134 13.17 -7.53 4.67
CA VAL A 134 12.20 -7.90 5.70
C VAL A 134 10.83 -8.00 5.04
N ILE A 135 10.30 -9.22 4.98
CA ILE A 135 8.97 -9.49 4.45
C ILE A 135 8.00 -9.63 5.60
N THR A 136 6.99 -8.76 5.64
CA THR A 136 5.91 -8.85 6.62
C THR A 136 4.64 -9.35 5.96
N THR A 137 3.99 -10.32 6.58
CA THR A 137 2.62 -10.67 6.22
C THR A 137 1.76 -9.46 6.54
N ALA A 138 1.08 -8.89 5.54
CA ALA A 138 -0.04 -8.02 5.84
C ALA A 138 -0.99 -8.81 6.73
N VAL A 139 -1.35 -8.26 7.89
CA VAL A 139 -2.33 -8.90 8.76
C VAL A 139 -3.67 -8.76 8.06
N SER A 140 -3.94 -9.62 7.07
CA SER A 140 -5.29 -9.89 6.61
C SER A 140 -5.93 -10.70 7.72
N ASP A 141 -6.62 -10.02 8.64
CA ASP A 141 -7.62 -10.69 9.48
C ASP A 141 -8.70 -11.13 8.50
N ASN A 142 -8.59 -12.38 8.05
CA ASN A 142 -9.63 -13.05 7.30
C ASN A 142 -10.67 -13.50 8.33
N PHE A 143 -11.82 -12.81 8.41
CA PHE A 143 -12.77 -12.93 9.53
C PHE A 143 -13.52 -14.28 9.55
N ASP A 144 -13.04 -15.26 8.79
CA ASP A 144 -13.64 -16.56 8.44
C ASP A 144 -13.93 -17.54 9.61
N GLY A 145 -13.82 -17.14 10.88
CA GLY A 145 -14.10 -18.01 12.05
C GLY A 145 -14.80 -17.30 13.20
N ASP A 146 -15.27 -18.01 14.23
CA ASP A 146 -15.93 -17.42 15.40
C ASP A 146 -14.89 -17.04 16.48
N GLY A 147 -14.72 -15.75 16.83
CA GLY A 147 -13.68 -15.29 17.77
C GLY A 147 -13.51 -13.76 17.85
N ALA A 148 -12.63 -13.29 18.75
CA ALA A 148 -12.21 -11.89 18.84
C ALA A 148 -11.27 -11.52 17.68
N LEU A 149 -11.17 -10.23 17.34
CA LEU A 149 -10.18 -9.77 16.33
C LEU A 149 -8.77 -9.92 16.91
N LEU A 150 -7.91 -10.64 16.19
CA LEU A 150 -6.56 -10.95 16.69
C LEU A 150 -5.71 -9.68 16.77
N GLY A 151 -5.15 -9.40 17.95
CA GLY A 151 -4.32 -8.21 18.18
C GLY A 151 -5.11 -6.92 18.39
N TYR A 152 -6.45 -6.97 18.46
CA TYR A 152 -7.28 -5.83 18.82
C TYR A 152 -7.68 -5.91 20.29
N THR A 153 -7.88 -4.75 20.91
CA THR A 153 -8.42 -4.64 22.27
C THR A 153 -9.88 -4.24 22.22
N THR A 154 -10.70 -4.89 23.05
CA THR A 154 -12.11 -4.56 23.24
C THR A 154 -12.26 -3.61 24.42
N SER A 155 -12.82 -2.44 24.20
CA SER A 155 -13.23 -1.56 25.30
C SER A 155 -14.60 -1.99 25.86
N ARG A 156 -14.74 -1.91 27.19
CA ARG A 156 -16.03 -2.02 27.90
C ARG A 156 -16.89 -3.20 27.41
N ALA A 157 -16.34 -4.42 27.44
CA ALA A 157 -16.91 -5.66 26.91
C ALA A 157 -18.36 -5.99 27.36
N THR A 158 -18.90 -5.29 28.36
CA THR A 158 -20.25 -5.47 28.93
C THR A 158 -21.31 -4.47 28.42
N ALA A 159 -21.00 -3.53 27.52
CA ALA A 159 -21.98 -2.60 26.90
C ALA A 159 -22.40 -3.09 25.48
N LEU A 160 -23.69 -2.94 25.10
CA LEU A 160 -24.33 -3.53 23.89
C LEU A 160 -23.58 -3.31 22.54
N PRO A 161 -23.73 -4.19 21.51
CA PRO A 161 -24.31 -5.55 21.45
C PRO A 161 -23.30 -6.63 20.99
N ASP A 162 -23.81 -7.84 20.70
CA ASP A 162 -23.16 -8.98 20.05
C ASP A 162 -22.32 -8.59 18.83
N VAL A 163 -21.11 -8.09 19.08
CA VAL A 163 -20.03 -8.16 18.11
C VAL A 163 -19.62 -9.62 18.07
N SER A 164 -20.07 -10.29 17.03
CA SER A 164 -19.80 -11.69 16.79
C SER A 164 -19.31 -11.84 15.37
N ARG A 165 -18.66 -12.96 15.13
CA ARG A 165 -18.41 -13.40 13.77
C ARG A 165 -19.51 -14.41 13.44
N VAL A 166 -20.09 -14.30 12.25
CA VAL A 166 -21.12 -15.23 11.76
C VAL A 166 -20.86 -15.50 10.29
N ALA A 167 -20.55 -16.75 9.96
CA ALA A 167 -20.18 -17.16 8.61
C ALA A 167 -19.01 -16.33 8.04
N GLY A 168 -18.02 -16.06 8.89
CA GLY A 168 -16.76 -15.46 8.46
C GLY A 168 -16.71 -13.95 8.36
N ARG A 169 -17.67 -13.24 8.94
CA ARG A 169 -17.80 -11.78 8.81
C ARG A 169 -17.89 -11.11 10.16
N TYR A 170 -17.31 -9.93 10.26
CA TYR A 170 -17.61 -9.01 11.35
C TYR A 170 -19.09 -8.64 11.33
N ARG A 171 -19.78 -8.76 12.47
CA ARG A 171 -21.13 -8.24 12.65
C ARG A 171 -21.24 -7.45 13.94
N ALA A 172 -21.79 -6.25 13.88
CA ALA A 172 -22.23 -5.47 15.03
C ALA A 172 -23.74 -5.23 14.97
N ASN A 173 -24.51 -5.96 15.79
CA ASN A 173 -25.97 -5.98 15.70
C ASN A 173 -26.65 -4.93 16.60
N LEU A 174 -27.00 -3.76 16.06
CA LEU A 174 -27.77 -2.75 16.79
C LEU A 174 -29.27 -3.10 16.79
N VAL A 175 -29.76 -3.62 17.92
CA VAL A 175 -31.18 -3.99 18.13
C VAL A 175 -32.07 -2.80 18.54
N ASN A 176 -31.48 -1.75 19.12
CA ASN A 176 -32.16 -0.52 19.50
C ASN A 176 -31.17 0.65 19.43
N ASN A 177 -31.56 1.69 18.70
CA ASN A 177 -30.81 2.93 18.47
C ASN A 177 -31.64 4.18 18.78
N ALA A 178 -32.70 4.05 19.58
CA ALA A 178 -33.38 5.21 20.15
C ALA A 178 -32.37 6.02 21.00
N ALA A 179 -32.38 7.35 20.86
CA ALA A 179 -31.53 8.31 21.58
C ALA A 179 -30.03 8.34 21.17
N ASN A 180 -29.74 8.35 19.86
CA ASN A 180 -28.39 8.63 19.32
C ASN A 180 -27.31 7.67 19.85
N VAL A 181 -27.52 6.38 19.64
CA VAL A 181 -26.56 5.35 20.05
C VAL A 181 -25.41 5.30 19.05
N THR A 182 -24.28 5.88 19.43
CA THR A 182 -23.01 5.68 18.74
C THR A 182 -22.14 4.71 19.52
N LEU A 183 -21.71 3.63 18.87
CA LEU A 183 -20.62 2.80 19.39
C LEU A 183 -19.31 3.55 19.11
N PHE A 184 -18.88 4.39 20.04
CA PHE A 184 -17.51 4.91 20.02
C PHE A 184 -16.59 3.92 20.74
N PHE A 185 -15.31 3.89 20.36
CA PHE A 185 -14.30 3.06 21.03
C PHE A 185 -14.20 3.26 22.56
N ASN A 186 -14.86 4.27 23.15
CA ASN A 186 -14.77 4.61 24.58
C ASN A 186 -16.11 4.91 25.31
N ASP A 187 -17.19 5.22 24.60
CA ASP A 187 -18.43 5.67 25.24
C ASP A 187 -19.21 4.51 25.90
N SER A 188 -20.08 4.86 26.84
CA SER A 188 -20.87 3.89 27.61
C SER A 188 -21.88 3.10 26.79
N GLN A 189 -22.10 3.52 25.55
CA GLN A 189 -23.14 3.00 24.68
C GLN A 189 -22.67 1.94 23.67
N GLY A 190 -21.38 1.52 23.69
CA GLY A 190 -21.00 0.18 23.22
C GLY A 190 -19.63 -0.03 22.53
N ARG A 191 -19.51 -1.20 21.92
CA ARG A 191 -18.31 -2.07 21.76
C ARG A 191 -17.68 -2.02 20.36
N LEU A 192 -16.37 -1.76 20.26
CA LEU A 192 -15.57 -2.00 19.04
C LEU A 192 -14.14 -2.45 19.40
N ASP A 193 -13.65 -3.44 18.65
CA ASP A 193 -12.27 -3.89 18.71
C ASP A 193 -11.41 -2.87 17.95
N ALA A 194 -10.36 -2.33 18.60
CA ALA A 194 -9.37 -1.47 17.94
C ALA A 194 -7.95 -1.97 18.18
N LYS A 195 -7.06 -1.72 17.23
CA LYS A 195 -5.63 -2.05 17.30
C LYS A 195 -4.82 -0.77 17.45
N LEU A 196 -3.82 -0.79 18.33
CA LEU A 196 -2.84 0.29 18.43
C LEU A 196 -1.87 0.18 17.25
N VAL A 197 -1.74 1.23 16.45
CA VAL A 197 -0.86 1.29 15.28
C VAL A 197 0.14 2.43 15.42
N THR A 198 1.28 2.30 14.75
CA THR A 198 2.32 3.34 14.63
C THR A 198 2.29 3.90 13.22
N PHE A 199 2.44 5.22 13.05
CA PHE A 199 2.61 5.80 11.72
C PHE A 199 4.02 5.52 11.16
N PRO A 200 4.18 5.23 9.85
CA PRO A 200 3.12 5.05 8.86
C PRO A 200 2.45 3.67 8.96
N PHE A 201 1.17 3.61 8.57
CA PHE A 201 0.41 2.35 8.49
C PHE A 201 -0.55 2.39 7.31
N GLU A 202 -1.05 1.22 6.91
CA GLU A 202 -2.17 1.12 5.98
C GLU A 202 -3.21 0.12 6.49
N TYR A 203 -4.48 0.53 6.46
CA TYR A 203 -5.62 -0.26 6.92
C TYR A 203 -6.68 -0.36 5.84
N ILE A 204 -7.10 -1.57 5.50
CA ILE A 204 -8.13 -1.84 4.50
C ILE A 204 -9.28 -2.59 5.15
N ALA A 205 -10.53 -2.17 4.92
CA ALA A 205 -11.74 -2.89 5.29
C ALA A 205 -12.52 -3.27 4.04
N ARG A 206 -12.75 -4.57 3.83
CA ARG A 206 -13.37 -5.12 2.63
C ARG A 206 -14.87 -5.33 2.80
N ASN A 207 -15.62 -4.96 1.76
CA ASN A 207 -17.07 -5.12 1.67
C ASN A 207 -17.81 -4.63 2.94
N ILE A 208 -17.38 -3.48 3.46
CA ILE A 208 -17.94 -2.90 4.68
C ILE A 208 -19.23 -2.13 4.40
N GLY A 209 -20.20 -2.21 5.31
CA GLY A 209 -21.43 -1.44 5.24
C GLY A 209 -22.49 -1.87 6.24
N ILE A 210 -23.75 -1.61 5.91
CA ILE A 210 -24.92 -1.86 6.77
C ILE A 210 -25.85 -2.96 6.23
N GLY A 211 -26.32 -3.84 7.09
CA GLY A 211 -27.23 -4.93 6.77
C GLY A 211 -28.48 -4.93 7.65
N THR A 212 -29.49 -5.70 7.26
CA THR A 212 -30.64 -6.00 8.12
C THR A 212 -30.26 -7.03 9.20
N GLN A 213 -31.09 -7.16 10.24
CA GLN A 213 -30.87 -8.19 11.26
C GLN A 213 -31.10 -9.61 10.75
N GLY A 214 -32.02 -9.78 9.78
CA GLY A 214 -32.30 -11.08 9.16
C GLY A 214 -31.24 -11.52 8.16
N ASP A 215 -30.59 -10.56 7.50
CA ASP A 215 -29.51 -10.78 6.56
C ASP A 215 -28.55 -9.57 6.53
N SER A 216 -27.31 -9.77 6.98
CA SER A 216 -26.31 -8.70 6.99
C SER A 216 -25.79 -8.33 5.62
N GLN A 217 -26.09 -9.07 4.55
CA GLN A 217 -25.73 -8.72 3.18
C GLN A 217 -26.79 -7.82 2.52
N THR A 218 -28.03 -7.88 3.00
CA THR A 218 -29.12 -7.03 2.53
C THR A 218 -29.14 -5.74 3.33
N ALA A 219 -28.94 -4.59 2.68
CA ALA A 219 -29.00 -3.30 3.37
C ALA A 219 -30.42 -2.94 3.82
N PRO A 220 -30.58 -2.29 5.00
CA PRO A 220 -31.88 -1.87 5.49
C PRO A 220 -32.49 -0.79 4.58
N PRO A 221 -33.82 -0.70 4.50
CA PRO A 221 -34.47 0.30 3.67
C PRO A 221 -34.18 1.71 4.20
N PHE A 222 -34.08 2.64 3.26
CA PHE A 222 -33.86 4.05 3.56
C PHE A 222 -35.18 4.74 3.94
N VAL A 223 -35.54 4.72 5.23
CA VAL A 223 -36.83 5.23 5.73
C VAL A 223 -36.62 6.37 6.72
N ASN A 224 -37.31 7.50 6.51
CA ASN A 224 -37.31 8.66 7.40
C ASN A 224 -35.92 9.29 7.65
N ALA A 225 -35.07 9.30 6.61
CA ALA A 225 -33.74 9.91 6.60
C ALA A 225 -32.82 9.47 7.78
N PRO A 226 -32.57 8.16 7.93
CA PRO A 226 -31.79 7.65 9.05
C PRO A 226 -30.29 7.92 8.86
N PHE A 227 -29.58 8.07 9.97
CA PHE A 227 -28.13 7.88 9.98
C PHE A 227 -27.84 6.49 10.53
N THR A 228 -27.43 5.58 9.64
CA THR A 228 -27.02 4.22 10.00
C THR A 228 -25.81 3.88 9.16
N LEU A 229 -24.64 3.84 9.77
CA LEU A 229 -23.38 3.75 9.04
C LEU A 229 -22.42 2.77 9.73
N SER A 230 -21.55 2.16 8.94
CA SER A 230 -20.48 1.27 9.41
C SER A 230 -19.19 1.58 8.66
N GLY A 231 -18.03 1.51 9.32
CA GLY A 231 -16.80 1.96 8.69
C GLY A 231 -15.55 1.76 9.52
N ILE A 232 -14.57 2.62 9.30
CA ILE A 232 -13.29 2.68 10.00
C ILE A 232 -13.26 3.94 10.87
N GLN A 233 -12.76 3.81 12.09
CA GLN A 233 -12.46 4.92 12.99
C GLN A 233 -10.97 4.90 13.38
N ILE A 234 -10.37 6.08 13.42
CA ILE A 234 -9.00 6.32 13.90
C ILE A 234 -9.11 7.26 15.09
N HIS A 235 -8.74 6.79 16.27
CA HIS A 235 -8.87 7.50 17.53
C HIS A 235 -7.50 7.83 18.10
N VAL A 236 -7.37 8.99 18.76
CA VAL A 236 -6.13 9.31 19.50
C VAL A 236 -5.89 8.30 20.64
N THR A 237 -4.66 8.20 21.12
CA THR A 237 -4.28 7.17 22.12
C THR A 237 -4.94 7.34 23.49
N ASN A 238 -5.33 8.56 23.87
CA ASN A 238 -6.13 8.76 25.06
C ASN A 238 -7.59 8.39 24.77
N PRO A 239 -8.10 7.27 25.30
CA PRO A 239 -9.44 6.83 25.01
C PRO A 239 -10.50 7.73 25.67
N ASN A 240 -10.19 8.76 26.44
CA ASN A 240 -11.21 9.69 26.94
C ASN A 240 -11.38 10.94 26.06
N ASP A 241 -10.45 11.17 25.13
CA ASP A 241 -10.50 12.33 24.26
C ASP A 241 -11.49 12.11 23.13
N ARG A 242 -12.34 13.09 22.85
CA ARG A 242 -13.29 13.03 21.72
C ARG A 242 -12.65 13.52 20.43
N ASN A 243 -11.48 12.96 20.12
CA ASN A 243 -10.61 13.32 19.01
C ASN A 243 -10.40 12.10 18.12
N TYR A 244 -11.01 12.11 16.94
CA TYR A 244 -10.96 10.98 16.02
C TYR A 244 -11.27 11.39 14.58
N ALA A 245 -10.79 10.60 13.66
CA ALA A 245 -11.19 10.61 12.26
C ALA A 245 -12.06 9.38 11.97
N GLN A 246 -12.97 9.50 11.02
CA GLN A 246 -13.81 8.38 10.57
C GLN A 246 -14.07 8.43 9.08
N VAL A 247 -14.20 7.25 8.48
CA VAL A 247 -14.76 7.04 7.16
C VAL A 247 -15.74 5.88 7.23
N VAL A 248 -16.98 6.10 6.83
CA VAL A 248 -18.07 5.14 7.01
C VAL A 248 -18.93 5.01 5.76
N VAL A 249 -19.66 3.90 5.68
CA VAL A 249 -20.54 3.53 4.57
C VAL A 249 -21.94 3.24 5.10
N GLY A 250 -22.97 3.74 4.42
CA GLY A 250 -24.36 3.52 4.82
C GLY A 250 -25.26 4.71 4.52
N HIS A 251 -26.34 4.83 5.28
CA HIS A 251 -27.33 5.89 5.11
C HIS A 251 -26.88 7.15 5.83
N SER A 252 -26.75 8.25 5.07
CA SER A 252 -26.45 9.58 5.61
C SER A 252 -27.62 10.54 5.36
N GLY A 253 -28.49 10.70 6.36
CA GLY A 253 -29.58 11.67 6.30
C GLY A 253 -30.53 11.37 5.15
N SER A 254 -30.74 12.32 4.22
CA SER A 254 -31.62 12.21 3.04
C SER A 254 -30.92 11.68 1.77
N ILE A 255 -29.62 11.37 1.83
CA ILE A 255 -28.77 11.14 0.65
C ILE A 255 -28.64 9.64 0.29
N GLY A 256 -29.21 8.73 1.07
CA GLY A 256 -29.12 7.28 0.83
C GLY A 256 -27.72 6.74 1.10
N PHE A 257 -27.28 5.75 0.31
CA PHE A 257 -25.96 5.12 0.48
C PHE A 257 -24.82 6.04 0.04
N THR A 258 -23.95 6.37 1.00
CA THR A 258 -22.78 7.23 0.80
C THR A 258 -21.54 6.63 1.46
N VAL A 259 -20.37 7.14 1.06
CA VAL A 259 -19.16 7.14 1.88
C VAL A 259 -19.12 8.48 2.62
N GLU A 260 -19.32 8.48 3.93
CA GLU A 260 -19.20 9.67 4.76
C GLU A 260 -17.80 9.73 5.39
N GLY A 261 -17.16 10.88 5.27
CA GLY A 261 -15.88 11.17 5.92
C GLY A 261 -16.05 12.27 6.95
N LYS A 262 -15.28 12.21 8.04
CA LYS A 262 -15.33 13.24 9.10
C LYS A 262 -14.07 13.27 9.95
N ASN A 263 -13.70 14.48 10.36
CA ASN A 263 -12.82 14.72 11.50
C ASN A 263 -13.60 15.28 12.70
N THR A 264 -13.19 14.87 13.89
CA THR A 264 -13.74 15.34 15.17
C THR A 264 -12.61 15.83 16.06
N VAL A 265 -12.72 17.07 16.54
CA VAL A 265 -11.80 17.67 17.51
C VAL A 265 -12.62 18.27 18.64
N ASN A 266 -12.33 17.86 19.88
CA ASN A 266 -13.04 18.27 21.09
C ASN A 266 -14.57 18.09 20.96
N ALA A 267 -14.98 16.94 20.43
CA ALA A 267 -16.39 16.60 20.12
C ALA A 267 -17.05 17.44 19.02
N ILE A 268 -16.36 18.41 18.43
CA ILE A 268 -16.87 19.19 17.29
C ILE A 268 -16.54 18.45 16.01
N SER A 269 -17.58 18.23 15.21
CA SER A 269 -17.55 17.36 14.04
C SER A 269 -17.82 18.14 12.77
N VAL A 270 -17.01 17.93 11.74
CA VAL A 270 -17.29 18.38 10.38
C VAL A 270 -17.29 17.15 9.49
N PHE A 271 -18.39 16.91 8.77
CA PHE A 271 -18.54 15.75 7.91
C PHE A 271 -18.96 16.15 6.50
N ASP A 272 -18.73 15.25 5.56
CA ASP A 272 -19.13 15.38 4.17
C ASP A 272 -19.30 13.99 3.56
N THR A 273 -20.04 13.91 2.47
CA THR A 273 -20.33 12.65 1.80
C THR A 273 -19.72 12.60 0.41
N ALA A 274 -19.28 11.41 0.02
CA ALA A 274 -18.82 11.04 -1.30
C ALA A 274 -19.58 9.79 -1.77
N GLY A 275 -19.46 9.45 -3.05
CA GLY A 275 -19.97 8.18 -3.57
C GLY A 275 -21.50 8.01 -3.51
N ALA A 276 -22.26 9.10 -3.35
CA ALA A 276 -23.72 9.04 -3.38
C ALA A 276 -24.21 8.40 -4.70
N ASN A 277 -25.11 7.41 -4.59
CA ASN A 277 -25.72 6.68 -5.71
C ASN A 277 -24.80 5.78 -6.56
N VAL A 278 -23.55 5.54 -6.15
CA VAL A 278 -22.62 4.65 -6.88
C VAL A 278 -22.17 3.44 -6.06
N LEU A 279 -22.54 3.35 -4.77
CA LEU A 279 -22.24 2.19 -3.93
C LEU A 279 -23.31 1.10 -4.10
N PRO A 280 -22.99 -0.07 -4.68
CA PRO A 280 -23.94 -1.17 -4.78
C PRO A 280 -24.28 -1.68 -3.38
N ALA A 281 -25.58 -1.83 -3.11
CA ALA A 281 -26.11 -2.35 -1.84
C ALA A 281 -25.58 -1.63 -0.57
N GLY A 282 -25.09 -0.39 -0.68
CA GLY A 282 -24.50 0.32 0.46
C GLY A 282 -23.26 -0.37 1.02
N ARG A 283 -22.41 -0.89 0.14
CA ARG A 283 -21.12 -1.51 0.45
C ARG A 283 -19.99 -0.80 -0.25
N ALA A 284 -18.83 -0.77 0.39
CA ALA A 284 -17.58 -0.33 -0.21
C ALA A 284 -16.41 -1.14 0.34
N ASP A 285 -15.29 -1.14 -0.37
CA ASP A 285 -14.01 -1.30 0.32
C ASP A 285 -13.52 0.08 0.76
N LEU A 286 -12.98 0.17 1.97
CA LEU A 286 -12.37 1.38 2.50
C LEU A 286 -10.90 1.14 2.74
N ARG A 287 -10.08 2.14 2.43
CA ARG A 287 -8.63 2.12 2.69
C ARG A 287 -8.20 3.42 3.35
N VAL A 288 -7.47 3.31 4.44
CA VAL A 288 -6.90 4.43 5.20
C VAL A 288 -5.40 4.25 5.28
N VAL A 289 -4.67 5.25 4.77
CA VAL A 289 -3.22 5.34 4.87
C VAL A 289 -2.87 6.37 5.93
N GLY A 290 -2.17 5.94 6.98
CA GLY A 290 -1.49 6.82 7.92
C GLY A 290 -0.11 7.17 7.37
N ASN A 291 0.09 8.42 6.98
CA ASN A 291 1.34 8.90 6.39
C ASN A 291 2.43 9.14 7.46
N ALA A 292 3.70 9.12 7.05
CA ALA A 292 4.83 9.37 7.96
C ALA A 292 4.78 10.74 8.67
N ASN A 293 4.10 11.72 8.08
CA ASN A 293 3.86 13.04 8.69
C ASN A 293 2.60 13.09 9.60
N GLN A 294 2.07 11.92 10.00
CA GLN A 294 0.94 11.76 10.92
C GLN A 294 -0.40 12.31 10.38
N THR A 295 -0.48 12.47 9.05
CA THR A 295 -1.72 12.78 8.35
C THR A 295 -2.38 11.50 7.85
N LEU A 296 -3.66 11.59 7.49
CA LEU A 296 -4.41 10.49 6.91
C LEU A 296 -4.73 10.74 5.43
N THR A 297 -4.68 9.70 4.62
CA THR A 297 -5.21 9.70 3.26
C THR A 297 -6.23 8.57 3.11
N VAL A 298 -7.43 8.92 2.68
CA VAL A 298 -8.56 7.99 2.61
C VAL A 298 -8.93 7.68 1.16
N TYR A 299 -9.18 6.41 0.91
CA TYR A 299 -9.64 5.88 -0.36
C TYR A 299 -10.87 5.01 -0.15
N TRP A 300 -11.63 4.84 -1.22
CA TRP A 300 -12.75 3.92 -1.28
C TRP A 300 -12.87 3.33 -2.69
N GLN A 301 -13.57 2.20 -2.81
CA GLN A 301 -13.97 1.65 -4.10
C GLN A 301 -15.26 0.84 -3.94
N VAL A 302 -15.90 0.51 -5.06
CA VAL A 302 -16.90 -0.57 -5.10
C VAL A 302 -16.23 -1.87 -4.63
N PRO A 303 -16.90 -2.73 -3.83
CA PRO A 303 -16.26 -3.92 -3.28
C PRO A 303 -15.58 -4.78 -4.35
N ASN A 304 -14.32 -5.13 -4.11
CA ASN A 304 -13.58 -6.06 -4.95
C ASN A 304 -13.96 -7.49 -4.55
N PRO A 305 -14.63 -8.28 -5.44
CA PRO A 305 -15.10 -9.61 -5.08
C PRO A 305 -13.99 -10.66 -5.02
N LEU A 306 -12.80 -10.36 -5.55
CA LEU A 306 -11.68 -11.30 -5.67
C LEU A 306 -10.35 -10.62 -5.28
N PRO A 307 -10.20 -10.18 -4.02
CA PRO A 307 -8.96 -9.57 -3.56
C PRO A 307 -7.77 -10.53 -3.75
N GLY A 308 -6.63 -10.02 -4.21
CA GLY A 308 -5.43 -10.81 -4.54
C GLY A 308 -5.42 -11.45 -5.93
N VAL A 309 -6.58 -11.53 -6.61
CA VAL A 309 -6.67 -11.96 -8.03
C VAL A 309 -6.99 -10.77 -8.93
N GLN A 310 -7.95 -9.94 -8.53
CA GLN A 310 -8.29 -8.69 -9.19
C GLN A 310 -7.58 -7.54 -8.48
N ALA A 311 -6.87 -6.70 -9.24
CA ALA A 311 -6.26 -5.49 -8.70
C ALA A 311 -7.33 -4.50 -8.19
N ASP A 312 -7.02 -3.84 -7.08
CA ASP A 312 -7.87 -2.77 -6.56
C ASP A 312 -7.81 -1.53 -7.45
N ASN A 313 -8.94 -0.82 -7.53
CA ASN A 313 -9.10 0.42 -8.28
C ASN A 313 -9.54 1.54 -7.32
N TRP A 314 -8.63 1.91 -6.42
CA TRP A 314 -8.88 2.87 -5.35
C TRP A 314 -9.22 4.26 -5.89
N THR A 315 -10.31 4.83 -5.40
CA THR A 315 -10.69 6.22 -5.60
C THR A 315 -10.35 7.03 -4.35
N LEU A 316 -9.65 8.16 -4.51
CA LEU A 316 -9.43 9.09 -3.40
C LEU A 316 -10.77 9.60 -2.87
N TYR A 317 -10.92 9.61 -1.55
CA TYR A 317 -12.08 10.23 -0.93
C TYR A 317 -12.13 11.72 -1.31
N SER A 318 -13.28 12.17 -1.83
CA SER A 318 -13.49 13.57 -2.17
C SER A 318 -14.96 13.90 -1.93
N GLY A 319 -15.22 14.56 -0.80
CA GLY A 319 -16.56 15.04 -0.47
C GLY A 319 -17.00 16.21 -1.33
N THR A 320 -18.28 16.57 -1.25
CA THR A 320 -18.91 17.66 -2.01
C THR A 320 -18.34 19.05 -1.73
N MET A 321 -17.80 19.28 -0.53
CA MET A 321 -17.24 20.54 -0.06
C MET A 321 -15.74 20.71 -0.38
N ASN A 322 -15.12 19.74 -1.08
CA ASN A 322 -13.75 19.80 -1.61
C ASN A 322 -12.66 20.20 -0.59
N PHE A 323 -12.44 19.35 0.43
CA PHE A 323 -11.34 19.50 1.41
C PHE A 323 -9.96 19.06 0.88
N GLY A 324 -9.83 18.87 -0.43
CA GLY A 324 -8.69 18.22 -1.08
C GLY A 324 -8.87 16.71 -1.20
N SER A 325 -8.46 16.13 -2.33
CA SER A 325 -8.61 14.69 -2.58
C SER A 325 -7.80 13.87 -1.57
N GLY A 326 -8.47 12.89 -0.96
CA GLY A 326 -7.92 12.01 0.08
C GLY A 326 -8.09 12.53 1.51
N ASN A 327 -8.45 13.81 1.68
CA ASN A 327 -8.59 14.41 3.02
C ASN A 327 -10.01 14.24 3.56
N LEU A 328 -10.09 13.93 4.85
CA LEU A 328 -11.36 13.96 5.56
C LEU A 328 -11.79 15.41 5.88
N PRO A 329 -13.11 15.68 5.90
CA PRO A 329 -13.67 17.00 6.22
C PRO A 329 -13.31 17.51 7.61
N GLY A 330 -13.07 18.81 7.73
CA GLY A 330 -12.74 19.47 9.00
C GLY A 330 -11.29 19.40 9.42
N VAL A 331 -10.99 20.00 10.58
CA VAL A 331 -9.65 20.01 11.18
C VAL A 331 -9.31 18.59 11.65
N ALA A 332 -8.21 18.03 11.15
CA ALA A 332 -7.74 16.71 11.55
C ALA A 332 -7.31 16.69 13.03
N PRO A 333 -7.57 15.59 13.77
CA PRO A 333 -7.00 15.39 15.10
C PRO A 333 -5.47 15.32 15.04
N THR A 334 -4.81 15.74 16.13
CA THR A 334 -3.38 15.48 16.33
C THR A 334 -3.20 14.09 16.92
N PHE A 335 -2.85 13.10 16.09
CA PHE A 335 -2.70 11.71 16.52
C PHE A 335 -1.39 11.44 17.28
N GLY A 336 -0.31 12.15 16.96
CA GLY A 336 1.03 11.79 17.42
C GLY A 336 1.59 10.58 16.66
N ASN A 337 2.57 9.87 17.24
CA ASN A 337 3.23 8.75 16.56
C ASN A 337 2.38 7.47 16.49
N THR A 338 1.38 7.34 17.37
CA THR A 338 0.53 6.15 17.47
C THR A 338 -0.94 6.54 17.55
N ALA A 339 -1.83 5.67 17.09
CA ALA A 339 -3.28 5.85 17.15
C ALA A 339 -3.98 4.50 17.31
N TYR A 340 -5.22 4.50 17.79
CA TYR A 340 -6.08 3.32 17.72
C TYR A 340 -6.85 3.34 16.40
N ILE A 341 -6.89 2.22 15.69
CA ILE A 341 -7.70 2.04 14.48
C ILE A 341 -8.56 0.80 14.60
N GLY A 342 -9.81 0.89 14.16
CA GLY A 342 -10.76 -0.22 14.22
C GLY A 342 -12.01 0.03 13.40
N LEU A 343 -12.89 -0.96 13.41
CA LEU A 343 -14.21 -0.82 12.80
C LEU A 343 -15.12 0.03 13.68
N ILE A 344 -16.12 0.67 13.07
CA ILE A 344 -17.18 1.41 13.77
C ILE A 344 -18.54 1.09 13.20
N THR A 345 -19.56 1.09 14.05
CA THR A 345 -20.97 1.05 13.66
C THR A 345 -21.71 2.11 14.45
N TYR A 346 -22.35 3.05 13.77
CA TYR A 346 -23.01 4.17 14.40
C TYR A 346 -24.42 4.38 13.87
N ALA A 347 -25.31 4.82 14.76
CA ALA A 347 -26.61 5.35 14.37
C ALA A 347 -26.95 6.65 15.08
N PHE A 348 -27.60 7.55 14.36
CA PHE A 348 -28.02 8.85 14.87
C PHE A 348 -29.46 9.18 14.44
N GLY A 349 -30.22 9.80 15.34
CA GLY A 349 -31.62 10.18 15.13
C GLY A 349 -32.64 9.43 15.99
N THR A 350 -33.91 9.79 15.84
CA THR A 350 -35.04 9.30 16.67
C THR A 350 -35.82 8.13 16.08
N ASN A 351 -35.58 7.79 14.81
CA ASN A 351 -36.40 6.83 14.06
C ASN A 351 -35.78 5.43 14.00
N GLY A 352 -35.11 5.04 15.08
CA GLY A 352 -34.19 3.93 15.15
C GLY A 352 -34.59 2.67 14.36
N ILE A 353 -33.87 2.41 13.27
CA ILE A 353 -33.98 1.16 12.51
C ILE A 353 -32.94 0.18 13.06
N PRO A 354 -33.34 -1.02 13.52
CA PRO A 354 -32.38 -2.07 13.84
C PRO A 354 -31.58 -2.48 12.60
N PHE A 355 -30.26 -2.58 12.76
CA PHE A 355 -29.36 -2.89 11.65
C PHE A 355 -28.08 -3.57 12.15
N VAL A 356 -27.33 -4.11 11.21
CA VAL A 356 -26.05 -4.78 11.45
C VAL A 356 -24.96 -4.00 10.72
N GLY A 357 -23.93 -3.55 11.42
CA GLY A 357 -22.67 -3.20 10.76
C GLY A 357 -21.96 -4.47 10.34
N THR A 358 -21.49 -4.57 9.10
CA THR A 358 -20.85 -5.77 8.56
C THR A 358 -19.56 -5.42 7.84
N CYS A 359 -18.57 -6.31 7.91
CA CYS A 359 -17.31 -6.23 7.18
C CYS A 359 -16.84 -7.65 6.88
N ASP A 360 -16.37 -7.91 5.66
CA ASP A 360 -15.94 -9.25 5.25
C ASP A 360 -14.51 -9.54 5.71
N SER A 361 -13.59 -8.59 5.54
CA SER A 361 -12.23 -8.71 6.07
C SER A 361 -11.58 -7.37 6.37
N VAL A 362 -10.52 -7.39 7.17
CA VAL A 362 -9.65 -6.23 7.41
C VAL A 362 -8.21 -6.61 7.22
N GLU A 363 -7.43 -5.69 6.67
CA GLU A 363 -6.01 -5.86 6.42
C GLU A 363 -5.26 -4.70 7.05
N LEU A 364 -4.23 -5.01 7.84
CA LEU A 364 -3.29 -4.02 8.34
C LEU A 364 -1.89 -4.30 7.78
N VAL A 365 -1.32 -3.32 7.09
CA VAL A 365 -0.03 -3.39 6.39
C VAL A 365 0.95 -2.41 7.06
N GLY A 366 2.20 -2.86 7.25
CA GLY A 366 3.30 -2.02 7.75
C GLY A 366 3.59 -2.10 9.25
N GLU A 367 3.33 -3.24 9.89
CA GLU A 367 3.84 -3.53 11.26
C GLU A 367 5.26 -4.09 11.27
#